data_AF-A0A1G7AMY3-F1
#
_entry.id   AF-A0A1G7AMY3-F1
#
_cell.length_a   1.000
_cell.length_b   1.000
_cell.length_c   1.000
_cell.angle_alpha   90.00
_cell.angle_beta   90.00
_cell.angle_gamma   90.00
#
_symmetry.space_group_name_H-M   'P 1'
#
loop_
_entity.id
_entity.type
_entity.pdbx_description
1 polymer ?
#
loop_
_entity_poly.entity_id
_entity_poly.type
_entity_poly.pdbx_seq_one_letter_code
_entity_poly.pdbx_strand_id
1 'polypeptide(L)'
;MTADLSTNEFMTFSDPSRAPGAAAPRNEPVFHQYGRVAIADAPGVTDPAPPSPYNAAEMSATELMGAHAFRRRSANNSRAAGKKRNFEGLSWQGAADGGPAPIHPPGEALTRFDTPAPPQWAAPEELPPLSARMTGRIAVGLVIVSGTAAHLRFTTDEQLLVVSEVQNGLSFLANEAPQKDVTFVHDISVLSVSAAEAPPDARDFDAFEAPWRDGALAQLGHRPGLAGADAYARALRDRHGTDWAYIAFFTKYRLWHFAYASLGGPRLVMHFDNDGWGPEQIDRVFAHETGHIFHAPDEYAQSGCDCGGAWGHFGEPNRNCANCAPGGSQKCIMQSNDWAMCDATRRHLGYSGLSEI
;
A
#
# COMPACT_ATOMS: atom_id res chain seq x y z
N MET A 1 17.77 4.79 -11.79
CA MET A 1 17.91 3.47 -11.13
C MET A 1 17.68 3.63 -9.63
N THR A 2 16.45 3.34 -9.19
CA THR A 2 16.13 3.01 -7.80
C THR A 2 16.86 1.69 -7.49
N ALA A 3 17.66 1.58 -6.43
CA ALA A 3 18.70 0.54 -6.34
C ALA A 3 18.15 -0.89 -6.26
N ASP A 4 16.88 -1.04 -5.89
CA ASP A 4 16.22 -2.34 -5.72
C ASP A 4 15.15 -2.62 -6.78
N LEU A 5 14.72 -1.62 -7.56
CA LEU A 5 13.69 -1.76 -8.59
C LEU A 5 14.26 -1.41 -9.96
N SER A 6 13.86 -2.13 -11.00
CA SER A 6 14.29 -1.84 -12.37
C SER A 6 13.50 -0.67 -13.00
N THR A 7 13.26 0.41 -12.24
CA THR A 7 12.54 1.60 -12.71
C THR A 7 13.48 2.80 -12.88
N ASN A 8 13.18 3.64 -13.88
CA ASN A 8 13.90 4.88 -14.14
C ASN A 8 12.95 6.05 -13.95
N GLU A 9 12.63 6.29 -12.69
CA GLU A 9 11.64 7.28 -12.33
C GLU A 9 12.21 8.68 -12.24
N PHE A 10 11.36 9.65 -12.54
CA PHE A 10 11.64 11.06 -12.40
C PHE A 10 10.40 11.81 -11.97
N MET A 11 10.62 12.93 -11.30
CA MET A 11 9.55 13.78 -10.78
C MET A 11 9.26 14.91 -11.76
N THR A 12 7.98 15.19 -11.96
CA THR A 12 7.50 16.34 -12.72
C THR A 12 6.54 17.17 -11.87
N PHE A 13 6.38 18.43 -12.25
CA PHE A 13 5.44 19.35 -11.61
C PHE A 13 4.56 20.00 -12.68
N SER A 14 3.25 19.94 -12.49
CA SER A 14 2.26 20.51 -13.41
C SER A 14 1.96 21.95 -13.03
N ASP A 15 1.98 22.87 -14.01
CA ASP A 15 1.60 24.27 -13.83
C ASP A 15 0.12 24.38 -13.42
N PRO A 16 -0.26 25.22 -12.43
CA PRO A 16 -1.66 25.41 -12.00
C PRO A 16 -2.62 25.89 -13.11
N SER A 17 -2.12 26.48 -14.20
CA SER A 17 -2.91 26.84 -15.38
C SER A 17 -3.34 25.63 -16.24
N ARG A 18 -2.77 24.46 -15.96
CA ARG A 18 -3.14 23.17 -16.55
C ARG A 18 -4.02 22.40 -15.57
N ALA A 19 -5.23 22.05 -16.00
CA ALA A 19 -6.16 21.23 -15.21
C ALA A 19 -5.45 19.96 -14.67
N PRO A 20 -5.83 19.45 -13.49
CA PRO A 20 -5.37 18.14 -13.02
C PRO A 20 -5.78 17.08 -14.07
N GLY A 21 -4.80 16.60 -14.85
CA GLY A 21 -5.03 15.74 -16.02
C GLY A 21 -4.40 16.24 -17.32
N ALA A 22 -3.94 17.49 -17.40
CA ALA A 22 -3.16 17.98 -18.53
C ALA A 22 -1.70 17.53 -18.42
N ALA A 23 -1.50 16.28 -18.85
CA ALA A 23 -0.27 15.50 -18.83
C ALA A 23 1.02 16.29 -19.12
N ALA A 24 2.10 15.79 -18.51
CA ALA A 24 3.45 16.02 -18.98
C ALA A 24 3.52 15.83 -20.51
N PRO A 25 4.37 16.57 -21.25
CA PRO A 25 4.48 16.43 -22.71
C PRO A 25 5.07 15.09 -23.19
N ARG A 26 4.97 13.98 -22.45
CA ARG A 26 5.58 12.69 -22.78
C ARG A 26 4.62 11.55 -22.44
N ASN A 27 4.54 10.56 -23.33
CA ASN A 27 3.77 9.30 -23.19
C ASN A 27 4.31 8.39 -22.06
N GLU A 28 4.90 8.94 -21.01
CA GLU A 28 5.56 8.20 -19.94
C GLU A 28 4.51 7.80 -18.88
N PRO A 29 4.47 6.52 -18.46
CA PRO A 29 3.53 6.05 -17.45
C PRO A 29 3.73 6.80 -16.12
N VAL A 30 2.63 7.31 -15.55
CA VAL A 30 2.66 7.98 -14.24
C VAL A 30 2.33 6.96 -13.15
N PHE A 31 3.29 6.67 -12.27
CA PHE A 31 3.08 5.74 -11.16
C PHE A 31 2.47 6.43 -9.93
N HIS A 32 2.85 7.68 -9.68
CA HIS A 32 2.34 8.43 -8.54
C HIS A 32 1.89 9.83 -8.91
N GLN A 33 0.80 10.26 -8.26
CA GLN A 33 0.32 11.62 -8.32
C GLN A 33 0.06 12.14 -6.89
N TYR A 34 0.67 13.27 -6.55
CA TYR A 34 0.46 14.03 -5.31
C TYR A 34 0.00 15.43 -5.72
N GLY A 35 -1.30 15.63 -5.93
CA GLY A 35 -1.80 16.90 -6.50
C GLY A 35 -1.17 17.21 -7.86
N ARG A 36 -0.37 18.28 -7.94
CA ARG A 36 0.37 18.72 -9.15
C ARG A 36 1.73 18.03 -9.33
N VAL A 37 2.26 17.38 -8.30
CA VAL A 37 3.49 16.58 -8.38
C VAL A 37 3.14 15.22 -8.97
N ALA A 38 3.90 14.79 -9.98
CA ALA A 38 3.77 13.45 -10.53
C ALA A 38 5.15 12.78 -10.59
N ILE A 39 5.17 11.46 -10.39
CA ILE A 39 6.37 10.64 -10.58
C ILE A 39 6.03 9.65 -11.69
N ALA A 40 6.81 9.71 -12.76
CA ALA A 40 6.63 8.90 -13.94
C ALA A 40 7.87 8.03 -14.20
N ASP A 41 7.66 6.90 -14.87
CA ASP A 41 8.73 6.05 -15.35
C ASP A 41 9.21 6.51 -16.74
N ALA A 42 10.52 6.69 -16.89
CA ALA A 42 11.18 7.00 -18.14
C ALA A 42 12.13 5.85 -18.54
N PRO A 43 11.57 4.72 -19.02
CA PRO A 43 12.39 3.60 -19.42
C PRO A 43 13.32 4.02 -20.57
N GLY A 44 14.63 3.85 -20.38
CA GLY A 44 15.65 4.20 -21.37
C GLY A 44 16.22 5.62 -21.29
N VAL A 45 15.75 6.47 -20.36
CA VAL A 45 16.35 7.79 -20.11
C VAL A 45 17.35 7.67 -18.96
N THR A 46 18.64 7.86 -19.26
CA THR A 46 19.72 7.75 -18.26
C THR A 46 19.89 9.00 -17.40
N ASP A 47 19.43 10.15 -17.88
CA ASP A 47 19.44 11.44 -17.18
C ASP A 47 18.11 12.17 -17.44
N PRO A 48 17.07 11.91 -16.64
CA PRO A 48 15.84 12.69 -16.73
C PRO A 48 16.15 14.16 -16.45
N ALA A 49 15.53 15.05 -17.23
CA ALA A 49 15.70 16.48 -17.02
C ALA A 49 15.34 16.84 -15.56
N PRO A 50 16.05 17.80 -14.95
CA PRO A 50 15.72 18.21 -13.58
C PRO A 50 14.25 18.65 -13.53
N PRO A 51 13.52 18.32 -12.45
CA PRO A 51 12.15 18.78 -12.29
C PRO A 51 12.10 20.29 -12.46
N SER A 52 11.06 20.79 -13.15
CA SER A 52 10.80 22.21 -13.24
C SER A 52 10.86 22.83 -11.83
N PRO A 53 11.52 23.99 -11.67
CA PRO A 53 11.57 24.65 -10.38
C PRO A 53 10.14 24.93 -9.91
N TYR A 54 9.83 24.54 -8.68
CA TYR A 54 8.54 24.76 -8.06
C TYR A 54 8.73 25.62 -6.81
N ASN A 55 7.73 26.44 -6.49
CA ASN A 55 7.71 27.22 -5.26
C ASN A 55 7.15 26.35 -4.11
N ALA A 56 8.02 25.89 -3.21
CA ALA A 56 7.61 25.06 -2.08
C ALA A 56 6.56 25.74 -1.18
N ALA A 57 6.51 27.07 -1.14
CA ALA A 57 5.54 27.82 -0.34
C ALA A 57 4.10 27.72 -0.90
N GLU A 58 3.94 27.34 -2.16
CA GLU A 58 2.64 27.22 -2.84
C GLU A 58 2.15 25.77 -2.92
N MET A 59 2.92 24.82 -2.39
CA MET A 59 2.59 23.40 -2.44
C MET A 59 1.71 22.99 -1.26
N SER A 60 0.78 22.06 -1.52
CA SER A 60 0.05 21.39 -0.46
C SER A 60 0.98 20.49 0.38
N ALA A 61 0.54 20.12 1.58
CA ALA A 61 1.29 19.20 2.43
C ALA A 61 1.55 17.84 1.73
N THR A 62 0.55 17.32 1.02
CA THR A 62 0.66 16.09 0.21
C THR A 62 1.69 16.22 -0.90
N GLU A 63 1.68 17.33 -1.64
CA GLU A 63 2.66 17.64 -2.70
C GLU A 63 4.09 17.69 -2.13
N LEU A 64 4.29 18.38 -1.00
CA LEU A 64 5.59 18.51 -0.34
C LEU A 64 6.10 17.16 0.15
N MET A 65 5.27 16.39 0.85
CA MET A 65 5.65 15.07 1.36
C MET A 65 6.03 14.11 0.23
N GLY A 66 5.22 14.04 -0.83
CA GLY A 66 5.52 13.20 -2.00
C GLY A 66 6.86 13.56 -2.67
N ALA A 67 7.13 14.86 -2.85
CA ALA A 67 8.37 15.34 -3.45
C ALA A 67 9.60 15.12 -2.55
N HIS A 68 9.46 15.31 -1.23
CA HIS A 68 10.53 15.10 -0.25
C HIS A 68 10.86 13.61 -0.13
N ALA A 69 9.85 12.75 -0.10
CA ALA A 69 9.98 11.30 -0.10
C ALA A 69 10.70 10.79 -1.35
N PHE A 70 10.34 11.30 -2.53
CA PHE A 70 11.01 10.93 -3.78
C PHE A 70 12.50 11.29 -3.76
N ARG A 71 12.85 12.49 -3.28
CA ARG A 71 14.26 12.89 -3.12
C ARG A 71 15.01 12.04 -2.12
N ARG A 72 14.39 11.71 -0.98
CA ARG A 72 14.95 10.82 0.04
C ARG A 72 15.30 9.46 -0.56
N ARG A 73 14.33 8.78 -1.19
CA ARG A 73 14.59 7.46 -1.80
C ARG A 73 15.60 7.53 -2.94
N SER A 74 15.56 8.56 -3.78
CA SER A 74 16.52 8.72 -4.89
C SER A 74 17.96 8.89 -4.39
N ALA A 75 18.15 9.67 -3.32
CA ALA A 75 19.45 9.85 -2.68
C ALA A 75 19.94 8.56 -1.99
N ASN A 76 19.05 7.83 -1.31
CA ASN A 76 19.38 6.55 -0.67
C ASN A 76 19.72 5.47 -1.70
N ASN A 77 18.97 5.40 -2.79
CA ASN A 77 19.20 4.46 -3.89
C ASN A 77 20.56 4.67 -4.54
N SER A 78 20.94 5.93 -4.77
CA SER A 78 22.27 6.27 -5.27
C SER A 78 23.40 5.78 -4.33
N ARG A 79 23.11 5.61 -3.03
CA ARG A 79 24.05 5.09 -2.01
C ARG A 79 23.94 3.57 -1.79
N ALA A 80 22.79 2.97 -2.12
CA ALA A 80 22.49 1.55 -1.89
C ALA A 80 22.84 0.66 -3.08
N ALA A 81 23.11 1.21 -4.27
CA ALA A 81 23.57 0.46 -5.43
C ALA A 81 24.78 -0.43 -5.06
N GLY A 82 24.52 -1.73 -4.84
CA GLY A 82 25.50 -2.73 -4.41
C GLY A 82 25.34 -3.31 -2.99
N LYS A 83 24.32 -2.93 -2.20
CA LYS A 83 24.06 -3.50 -0.86
C LYS A 83 22.79 -4.36 -0.84
N LYS A 84 22.91 -5.63 -0.44
CA LYS A 84 21.74 -6.47 -0.12
C LYS A 84 21.00 -5.90 1.08
N ARG A 85 19.67 -5.87 1.02
CA ARG A 85 18.85 -5.47 2.16
C ARG A 85 18.71 -6.61 3.15
N ASN A 86 18.47 -6.25 4.42
CA ASN A 86 18.19 -7.25 5.43
C ASN A 86 16.96 -8.06 5.01
N PHE A 87 17.03 -9.38 5.22
CA PHE A 87 15.95 -10.33 4.97
C PHE A 87 15.48 -10.44 3.50
N GLU A 88 16.23 -9.90 2.55
CA GLU A 88 15.90 -9.98 1.12
C GLU A 88 15.79 -11.44 0.65
N GLY A 89 14.69 -11.77 -0.02
CA GLY A 89 14.40 -13.10 -0.55
C GLY A 89 13.97 -14.13 0.50
N LEU A 90 13.87 -13.76 1.78
CA LEU A 90 13.34 -14.64 2.82
C LEU A 90 11.81 -14.73 2.71
N SER A 91 11.25 -15.90 3.03
CA SER A 91 9.81 -16.09 3.02
C SER A 91 9.13 -15.23 4.11
N TRP A 92 7.88 -14.87 3.86
CA TRP A 92 7.02 -14.25 4.87
C TRP A 92 6.63 -15.19 6.02
N GLN A 93 6.99 -16.48 5.94
CA GLN A 93 6.91 -17.45 7.04
C GLN A 93 7.73 -17.07 8.28
N GLY A 94 8.65 -16.12 8.17
CA GLY A 94 9.40 -15.61 9.30
C GLY A 94 10.48 -16.57 9.85
N ALA A 95 10.62 -16.65 11.18
CA ALA A 95 11.75 -17.24 11.93
C ALA A 95 12.20 -18.65 11.51
N ALA A 96 11.32 -19.44 10.90
CA ALA A 96 11.69 -20.75 10.33
C ALA A 96 12.71 -20.64 9.18
N ASP A 97 12.68 -19.54 8.42
CA ASP A 97 13.56 -19.26 7.29
C ASP A 97 14.61 -18.18 7.62
N GLY A 98 14.82 -17.87 8.92
CA GLY A 98 15.78 -16.88 9.38
C GLY A 98 15.31 -15.41 9.30
N GLY A 99 14.04 -15.19 8.97
CA GLY A 99 13.39 -13.87 9.03
C GLY A 99 12.86 -13.54 10.45
N PRO A 100 12.35 -12.31 10.67
CA PRO A 100 11.55 -11.95 11.85
C PRO A 100 10.27 -12.79 11.98
N ALA A 101 9.34 -12.49 12.89
CA ALA A 101 8.09 -13.24 12.98
C ALA A 101 7.29 -13.20 11.64
N PRO A 102 6.39 -14.18 11.38
CA PRO A 102 5.65 -14.23 10.13
C PRO A 102 4.79 -12.99 9.90
N ILE A 103 4.53 -12.64 8.64
CA ILE A 103 3.67 -11.49 8.31
C ILE A 103 2.20 -11.73 8.65
N HIS A 104 1.74 -12.92 8.99
CA HIS A 104 0.44 -13.13 9.65
C HIS A 104 0.55 -14.30 10.64
N PRO A 105 -0.13 -14.24 11.81
CA PRO A 105 -0.29 -15.42 12.64
C PRO A 105 -0.98 -16.56 11.85
N PRO A 106 -0.65 -17.84 12.13
CA PRO A 106 -1.30 -18.95 11.46
C PRO A 106 -2.83 -18.90 11.60
N GLY A 107 -3.54 -18.92 10.47
CA GLY A 107 -5.00 -18.84 10.43
C GLY A 107 -5.60 -17.42 10.50
N GLU A 108 -4.76 -16.39 10.62
CA GLU A 108 -5.17 -14.97 10.58
C GLU A 108 -4.62 -14.24 9.34
N ALA A 109 -4.24 -15.02 8.32
CA ALA A 109 -3.72 -14.58 7.03
C ALA A 109 -4.55 -13.48 6.35
N LEU A 110 -5.86 -13.43 6.62
CA LEU A 110 -6.76 -12.47 5.98
C LEU A 110 -7.81 -11.97 6.96
N THR A 111 -7.90 -10.65 7.11
CA THR A 111 -9.04 -10.04 7.81
C THR A 111 -10.21 -9.86 6.84
N ARG A 112 -11.34 -10.51 7.12
CA ARG A 112 -12.56 -10.27 6.37
C ARG A 112 -13.24 -9.01 6.90
N PHE A 113 -13.55 -8.13 5.98
CA PHE A 113 -14.38 -6.98 6.26
C PHE A 113 -15.83 -7.37 6.04
N ASP A 114 -16.49 -7.75 7.12
CA ASP A 114 -17.94 -7.90 7.09
C ASP A 114 -18.54 -6.49 7.17
N THR A 115 -18.85 -5.91 6.01
CA THR A 115 -19.72 -4.73 5.96
C THR A 115 -21.02 -5.11 6.66
N PRO A 116 -21.48 -4.36 7.68
CA PRO A 116 -22.74 -4.67 8.34
C PRO A 116 -23.86 -4.78 7.31
N ALA A 117 -24.63 -5.87 7.36
CA ALA A 117 -25.76 -6.06 6.45
C ALA A 117 -26.68 -4.82 6.49
N PRO A 118 -27.08 -4.26 5.34
CA PRO A 118 -28.04 -3.17 5.32
C PRO A 118 -29.35 -3.63 6.01
N PRO A 119 -30.10 -2.70 6.63
CA PRO A 119 -31.34 -3.05 7.31
C PRO A 119 -32.31 -3.73 6.34
N GLN A 120 -32.98 -4.80 6.80
CA GLN A 120 -33.80 -5.74 6.01
C GLN A 120 -34.94 -5.12 5.17
N TRP A 121 -35.23 -3.82 5.33
CA TRP A 121 -36.28 -3.11 4.62
C TRP A 121 -35.78 -2.27 3.43
N ALA A 122 -34.46 -2.18 3.21
CA ALA A 122 -33.89 -1.61 2.01
C ALA A 122 -33.37 -2.74 1.12
N ALA A 123 -33.76 -2.77 -0.16
CA ALA A 123 -33.03 -3.55 -1.14
C ALA A 123 -31.58 -3.03 -1.14
N PRO A 124 -30.55 -3.87 -0.94
CA PRO A 124 -29.18 -3.42 -1.05
C PRO A 124 -28.93 -3.00 -2.49
N GLU A 125 -28.87 -1.70 -2.76
CA GLU A 125 -28.06 -1.25 -3.89
C GLU A 125 -26.62 -1.51 -3.43
N GLU A 126 -26.05 -2.62 -3.91
CA GLU A 126 -24.68 -3.00 -3.56
C GLU A 126 -23.75 -1.89 -4.04
N LEU A 127 -23.17 -1.15 -3.10
CA LEU A 127 -22.31 -0.04 -3.45
C LEU A 127 -21.13 -0.55 -4.29
N PRO A 128 -20.72 0.17 -5.35
CA PRO A 128 -19.60 -0.28 -6.17
C PRO A 128 -18.37 -0.56 -5.33
N PRO A 129 -17.63 -1.66 -5.60
CA PRO A 129 -16.46 -2.05 -4.82
C PRO A 129 -15.40 -0.95 -4.82
N LEU A 130 -14.63 -0.90 -3.74
CA LEU A 130 -13.55 0.08 -3.57
C LEU A 130 -12.25 -0.37 -4.25
N SER A 131 -12.04 -1.68 -4.44
CA SER A 131 -10.82 -2.24 -5.01
C SER A 131 -11.04 -3.61 -5.68
N ALA A 132 -11.77 -3.64 -6.79
CA ALA A 132 -12.01 -4.88 -7.52
C ALA A 132 -10.82 -5.32 -8.41
N ARG A 133 -9.99 -4.37 -8.86
CA ARG A 133 -8.91 -4.61 -9.81
C ARG A 133 -7.82 -3.54 -9.69
N MET A 134 -6.55 -3.92 -9.73
CA MET A 134 -5.44 -2.96 -9.71
C MET A 134 -5.15 -2.44 -11.13
N THR A 135 -5.95 -1.49 -11.59
CA THR A 135 -5.82 -0.82 -12.90
C THR A 135 -6.34 0.61 -12.79
N GLY A 136 -5.97 1.48 -13.72
CA GLY A 136 -6.43 2.86 -13.77
C GLY A 136 -5.86 3.69 -12.61
N ARG A 137 -6.67 4.61 -12.11
CA ARG A 137 -6.29 5.52 -11.03
C ARG A 137 -6.81 4.99 -9.70
N ILE A 138 -5.92 4.87 -8.71
CA ILE A 138 -6.23 4.34 -7.38
C ILE A 138 -5.94 5.42 -6.34
N ALA A 139 -6.96 5.91 -5.63
CA ALA A 139 -6.74 6.83 -4.51
C ALA A 139 -6.19 6.10 -3.28
N VAL A 140 -5.09 6.60 -2.73
CA VAL A 140 -4.46 6.09 -1.51
C VAL A 140 -4.51 7.18 -0.45
N GLY A 141 -5.39 7.02 0.53
CA GLY A 141 -5.43 7.86 1.72
C GLY A 141 -4.38 7.41 2.72
N LEU A 142 -3.19 8.02 2.71
CA LEU A 142 -2.12 7.67 3.64
C LEU A 142 -2.26 8.49 4.93
N VAL A 143 -2.68 7.84 6.02
CA VAL A 143 -2.94 8.48 7.31
C VAL A 143 -1.89 8.04 8.32
N ILE A 144 -0.97 8.93 8.68
CA ILE A 144 0.06 8.69 9.70
C ILE A 144 -0.46 9.21 11.03
N VAL A 145 -0.72 8.30 11.97
CA VAL A 145 -1.37 8.58 13.25
C VAL A 145 -0.37 8.54 14.40
N SER A 146 -0.07 9.72 14.96
CA SER A 146 0.71 9.87 16.19
C SER A 146 -0.18 9.88 17.43
N GLY A 147 0.34 9.38 18.54
CA GLY A 147 -0.24 9.55 19.87
C GLY A 147 0.37 10.73 20.64
N THR A 148 -0.25 11.11 21.76
CA THR A 148 0.28 12.17 22.63
C THR A 148 1.48 11.72 23.48
N ALA A 149 1.62 10.42 23.78
CA ALA A 149 2.79 9.88 24.48
C ALA A 149 4.04 9.91 23.59
N ALA A 150 5.23 10.10 24.18
CA ALA A 150 6.46 10.32 23.42
C ALA A 150 6.83 9.15 22.47
N HIS A 151 6.62 7.90 22.91
CA HIS A 151 6.89 6.70 22.09
C HIS A 151 5.92 6.52 20.92
N LEU A 152 4.76 7.16 20.97
CA LEU A 152 3.73 7.08 19.93
C LEU A 152 3.83 8.20 18.89
N ARG A 153 4.79 9.12 19.04
CA ARG A 153 4.96 10.26 18.13
C ARG A 153 5.84 9.85 16.95
N PHE A 154 5.38 10.20 15.76
CA PHE A 154 6.23 10.21 14.58
C PHE A 154 7.00 11.52 14.49
N THR A 155 8.31 11.42 14.31
CA THR A 155 9.15 12.54 13.86
C THR A 155 8.93 12.82 12.38
N THR A 156 9.35 13.99 11.90
CA THR A 156 9.30 14.34 10.47
C THR A 156 10.09 13.35 9.61
N ASP A 157 11.25 12.88 10.09
CA ASP A 157 12.08 11.93 9.34
C ASP A 157 11.40 10.57 9.20
N GLU A 158 10.70 10.10 10.24
CA GLU A 158 9.93 8.86 10.21
C GLU A 158 8.70 8.99 9.29
N GLN A 159 8.01 10.13 9.31
CA GLN A 159 6.92 10.41 8.37
C GLN A 159 7.42 10.36 6.92
N LEU A 160 8.56 10.99 6.63
CA LEU A 160 9.17 10.96 5.31
C LEU A 160 9.65 9.57 4.90
N LEU A 161 10.15 8.78 5.85
CA LEU A 161 10.52 7.39 5.60
C LEU A 161 9.29 6.55 5.22
N VAL A 162 8.19 6.65 5.98
CA VAL A 162 6.93 5.96 5.64
C VAL A 162 6.49 6.31 4.22
N VAL A 163 6.43 7.61 3.88
CA VAL A 163 6.00 8.03 2.54
C VAL A 163 6.96 7.53 1.46
N SER A 164 8.28 7.53 1.71
CA SER A 164 9.26 7.05 0.71
C SER A 164 9.17 5.54 0.47
N GLU A 165 8.93 4.76 1.52
CA GLU A 165 8.77 3.32 1.44
C GLU A 165 7.44 2.93 0.77
N VAL A 166 6.32 3.57 1.15
CA VAL A 166 5.04 3.42 0.46
C VAL A 166 5.17 3.73 -1.03
N GLN A 167 5.86 4.83 -1.36
CA GLN A 167 6.13 5.20 -2.75
C GLN A 167 6.92 4.10 -3.47
N ASN A 168 7.94 3.49 -2.83
CA ASN A 168 8.74 2.42 -3.42
C ASN A 168 7.95 1.13 -3.65
N GLY A 169 7.15 0.70 -2.67
CA GLY A 169 6.29 -0.48 -2.80
C GLY A 169 5.24 -0.32 -3.90
N LEU A 170 4.62 0.86 -3.99
CA LEU A 170 3.63 1.15 -5.03
C LEU A 170 4.27 1.34 -6.42
N SER A 171 5.49 1.88 -6.50
CA SER A 171 6.28 1.90 -7.75
C SER A 171 6.44 0.49 -8.31
N PHE A 172 6.79 -0.49 -7.47
CA PHE A 172 6.91 -1.89 -7.87
C PHE A 172 5.59 -2.43 -8.45
N LEU A 173 4.48 -2.25 -7.75
CA LEU A 173 3.17 -2.73 -8.22
C LEU A 173 2.75 -2.08 -9.54
N ALA A 174 2.91 -0.76 -9.69
CA ALA A 174 2.62 -0.09 -10.94
C ALA A 174 3.54 -0.56 -12.08
N ASN A 175 4.80 -0.86 -11.76
CA ASN A 175 5.75 -1.40 -12.72
C ASN A 175 5.44 -2.85 -13.14
N GLU A 176 4.87 -3.69 -12.26
CA GLU A 176 4.50 -5.07 -12.61
C GLU A 176 3.25 -5.17 -13.49
N ALA A 177 2.45 -4.10 -13.58
CA ALA A 177 1.33 -4.02 -14.51
C ALA A 177 1.83 -4.06 -15.97
N PRO A 178 1.50 -5.08 -16.79
CA PRO A 178 2.03 -5.24 -18.14
C PRO A 178 1.71 -4.07 -19.07
N GLN A 179 0.53 -3.46 -18.91
CA GLN A 179 0.12 -2.29 -19.70
C GLN A 179 0.61 -0.95 -19.12
N LYS A 180 1.29 -0.95 -17.96
CA LYS A 180 1.71 0.26 -17.24
C LYS A 180 0.55 1.24 -17.02
N ASP A 181 -0.63 0.69 -16.75
CA ASP A 181 -1.92 1.39 -16.68
C ASP A 181 -2.36 1.69 -15.24
N VAL A 182 -1.44 1.67 -14.28
CA VAL A 182 -1.72 1.91 -12.85
C VAL A 182 -1.09 3.23 -12.39
N THR A 183 -1.93 4.11 -11.84
CA THR A 183 -1.50 5.36 -11.20
C THR A 183 -2.06 5.45 -9.78
N PHE A 184 -1.19 5.59 -8.79
CA PHE A 184 -1.58 5.84 -7.41
C PHE A 184 -1.71 7.34 -7.14
N VAL A 185 -2.91 7.78 -6.76
CA VAL A 185 -3.23 9.17 -6.44
C VAL A 185 -3.26 9.32 -4.93
N HIS A 186 -2.33 10.08 -4.37
CA HIS A 186 -2.10 10.15 -2.93
C HIS A 186 -2.85 11.31 -2.29
N ASP A 187 -3.37 11.05 -1.10
CA ASP A 187 -3.88 12.03 -0.15
C ASP A 187 -3.28 11.73 1.22
N ILE A 188 -2.39 12.59 1.72
CA ILE A 188 -1.60 12.31 2.93
C ILE A 188 -2.09 13.18 4.09
N SER A 189 -2.43 12.53 5.19
CA SER A 189 -2.78 13.17 6.45
C SER A 189 -1.84 12.73 7.56
N VAL A 190 -1.19 13.69 8.22
CA VAL A 190 -0.40 13.44 9.43
C VAL A 190 -1.18 13.98 10.62
N LEU A 191 -1.65 13.09 11.48
CA LEU A 191 -2.58 13.40 12.55
C LEU A 191 -1.98 13.05 13.91
N SER A 192 -2.42 13.77 14.94
CA SER A 192 -2.10 13.45 16.34
C SER A 192 -3.40 13.25 17.10
N VAL A 193 -3.61 12.08 17.67
CA VAL A 193 -4.82 11.73 18.42
C VAL A 193 -4.51 11.57 19.91
N SER A 194 -5.49 11.88 20.75
CA SER A 194 -5.43 11.61 22.20
C SER A 194 -6.19 10.31 22.51
N ALA A 195 -5.67 9.19 22.00
CA ALA A 195 -6.20 7.86 22.28
C ALA A 195 -5.32 7.11 23.27
N ALA A 196 -5.93 6.33 24.16
CA ALA A 196 -5.22 5.35 24.97
C ALA A 196 -4.77 4.18 24.08
N GLU A 197 -3.67 3.52 24.46
CA GLU A 197 -3.33 2.24 23.85
C GLU A 197 -4.36 1.17 24.24
N ALA A 198 -4.47 0.13 23.41
CA ALA A 198 -5.29 -1.03 23.69
C ALA A 198 -4.98 -1.59 25.09
N PRO A 199 -5.95 -2.10 25.84
CA PRO A 199 -5.68 -2.70 27.14
C PRO A 199 -4.87 -4.02 26.98
N PRO A 200 -4.11 -4.46 28.01
CA PRO A 200 -3.24 -5.64 27.90
C PRO A 200 -3.99 -6.95 27.57
N ASP A 201 -5.26 -7.03 27.93
CA ASP A 201 -6.15 -8.18 27.72
C ASP A 201 -6.95 -8.11 26.42
N ALA A 202 -6.74 -7.11 25.55
CA ALA A 202 -7.33 -7.08 24.21
C ALA A 202 -6.93 -8.33 23.39
N ARG A 203 -7.84 -8.81 22.53
CA ARG A 203 -7.73 -10.10 21.82
C ARG A 203 -8.09 -10.06 20.33
N ASP A 204 -8.39 -8.90 19.76
CA ASP A 204 -8.81 -8.80 18.37
C ASP A 204 -8.32 -7.51 17.72
N PHE A 205 -8.31 -7.47 16.39
CA PHE A 205 -7.85 -6.32 15.61
C PHE A 205 -8.55 -5.01 15.98
N ASP A 206 -9.87 -5.02 16.18
CA ASP A 206 -10.65 -3.80 16.40
C ASP A 206 -10.37 -3.20 17.78
N ALA A 207 -10.20 -4.03 18.82
CA ALA A 207 -9.84 -3.56 20.16
C ALA A 207 -8.49 -2.82 20.20
N PHE A 208 -7.55 -3.18 19.31
CA PHE A 208 -6.27 -2.48 19.20
C PHE A 208 -6.33 -1.26 18.27
N GLU A 209 -7.18 -1.30 17.26
CA GLU A 209 -7.27 -0.27 16.23
C GLU A 209 -8.23 0.88 16.60
N ALA A 210 -9.42 0.55 17.10
CA ALA A 210 -10.54 1.47 17.25
C ALA A 210 -10.19 2.76 18.02
N PRO A 211 -9.49 2.73 19.18
CA PRO A 211 -9.24 3.96 19.93
C PRO A 211 -8.53 5.05 19.12
N TRP A 212 -7.47 4.71 18.39
CA TRP A 212 -6.69 5.68 17.63
C TRP A 212 -7.24 5.88 16.21
N ARG A 213 -7.76 4.83 15.55
CA ARG A 213 -8.38 4.92 14.23
C ARG A 213 -9.60 5.83 14.28
N ASP A 214 -10.48 5.64 15.26
CA ASP A 214 -11.71 6.41 15.37
C ASP A 214 -11.41 7.87 15.71
N GLY A 215 -10.38 8.13 16.54
CA GLY A 215 -9.86 9.47 16.77
C GLY A 215 -9.32 10.13 15.50
N ALA A 216 -8.65 9.38 14.64
CA ALA A 216 -8.14 9.87 13.35
C ALA A 216 -9.29 10.14 12.36
N LEU A 217 -10.23 9.20 12.22
CA LEU A 217 -11.42 9.36 11.38
C LEU A 217 -12.25 10.58 11.80
N ALA A 218 -12.40 10.83 13.11
CA ALA A 218 -13.09 12.01 13.62
C ALA A 218 -12.41 13.32 13.18
N GLN A 219 -11.07 13.40 13.21
CA GLN A 219 -10.32 14.56 12.70
C GLN A 219 -10.46 14.73 11.19
N LEU A 220 -10.64 13.63 10.46
CA LEU A 220 -10.91 13.62 9.03
C LEU A 220 -12.39 13.91 8.70
N GLY A 221 -13.25 14.08 9.71
CA GLY A 221 -14.68 14.39 9.54
C GLY A 221 -15.57 13.18 9.28
N HIS A 222 -15.08 11.96 9.56
CA HIS A 222 -15.80 10.71 9.38
C HIS A 222 -16.26 10.11 10.72
N ARG A 223 -17.31 9.29 10.66
CA ARG A 223 -17.81 8.57 11.84
C ARG A 223 -16.76 7.54 12.32
N PRO A 224 -16.80 7.13 13.61
CA PRO A 224 -15.95 6.05 14.11
C PRO A 224 -16.31 4.69 13.46
N GLY A 225 -15.42 3.72 13.61
CA GLY A 225 -15.61 2.34 13.19
C GLY A 225 -15.26 2.06 11.72
N LEU A 226 -15.30 0.78 11.36
CA LEU A 226 -14.97 0.31 9.99
C LEU A 226 -15.88 0.90 8.92
N ALA A 227 -17.16 1.16 9.25
CA ALA A 227 -18.08 1.86 8.34
C ALA A 227 -17.65 3.31 8.07
N GLY A 228 -17.00 3.96 9.04
CA GLY A 228 -16.40 5.28 8.87
C GLY A 228 -15.18 5.25 7.95
N ALA A 229 -14.35 4.20 8.06
CA ALA A 229 -13.23 3.97 7.15
C ALA A 229 -13.72 3.71 5.71
N ASP A 230 -14.73 2.87 5.50
CA ASP A 230 -15.35 2.67 4.18
C ASP A 230 -15.87 3.99 3.59
N ALA A 231 -16.60 4.78 4.39
CA ALA A 231 -17.09 6.09 3.97
C ALA A 231 -15.95 7.06 3.60
N TYR A 232 -14.83 7.04 4.33
CA TYR A 232 -13.66 7.85 3.99
C TYR A 232 -12.99 7.39 2.70
N ALA A 233 -12.81 6.09 2.48
CA ALA A 233 -12.27 5.56 1.24
C ALA A 233 -13.14 5.93 0.02
N ARG A 234 -14.47 5.87 0.15
CA ARG A 234 -15.40 6.34 -0.89
C ARG A 234 -15.26 7.83 -1.15
N ALA A 235 -15.18 8.64 -0.09
CA ALA A 235 -14.97 10.08 -0.23
C ALA A 235 -13.63 10.42 -0.91
N LEU A 236 -12.57 9.64 -0.67
CA LEU A 236 -11.30 9.76 -1.39
C LEU A 236 -11.49 9.45 -2.88
N ARG A 237 -12.17 8.34 -3.21
CA ARG A 237 -12.44 7.94 -4.58
C ARG A 237 -13.14 9.06 -5.35
N ASP A 238 -14.21 9.59 -4.78
CA ASP A 238 -15.06 10.61 -5.39
C ASP A 238 -14.32 11.96 -5.52
N ARG A 239 -13.59 12.37 -4.46
CA ARG A 239 -12.81 13.63 -4.45
C ARG A 239 -11.75 13.65 -5.54
N HIS A 240 -11.08 12.53 -5.78
CA HIS A 240 -9.97 12.42 -6.71
C HIS A 240 -10.38 11.89 -8.10
N GLY A 241 -11.66 11.55 -8.29
CA GLY A 241 -12.18 10.99 -9.55
C GLY A 241 -11.44 9.74 -9.99
N THR A 242 -11.22 8.81 -9.05
CA THR A 242 -10.42 7.59 -9.26
C THR A 242 -11.31 6.37 -9.43
N ASP A 243 -10.77 5.32 -10.05
CA ASP A 243 -11.49 4.06 -10.27
C ASP A 243 -11.66 3.28 -8.95
N TRP A 244 -10.61 3.32 -8.12
CA TRP A 244 -10.50 2.56 -6.87
C TRP A 244 -9.99 3.45 -5.75
N ALA A 245 -10.23 3.06 -4.49
CA ALA A 245 -9.66 3.76 -3.35
C ALA A 245 -9.51 2.87 -2.13
N TYR A 246 -8.48 3.14 -1.33
CA TYR A 246 -8.31 2.56 -0.01
C TYR A 246 -7.54 3.50 0.92
N ILE A 247 -7.54 3.17 2.21
CA ILE A 247 -6.84 3.91 3.25
C ILE A 247 -5.66 3.07 3.75
N ALA A 248 -4.52 3.70 3.95
CA ALA A 248 -3.37 3.12 4.62
C ALA A 248 -3.13 3.87 5.93
N PHE A 249 -3.34 3.21 7.06
CA PHE A 249 -3.01 3.74 8.37
C PHE A 249 -1.60 3.32 8.78
N PHE A 250 -0.77 4.28 9.16
CA PHE A 250 0.51 4.03 9.82
C PHE A 250 0.46 4.50 11.26
N THR A 251 0.97 3.68 12.18
CA THR A 251 0.94 4.02 13.60
C THR A 251 2.14 3.48 14.38
N LYS A 252 2.34 4.01 15.58
CA LYS A 252 3.23 3.45 16.62
C LYS A 252 2.45 2.92 17.83
N TYR A 253 1.12 2.98 17.78
CA TYR A 253 0.26 2.33 18.76
C TYR A 253 0.43 0.83 18.64
N ARG A 254 0.45 0.12 19.77
CA ARG A 254 0.45 -1.34 19.77
C ARG A 254 -0.71 -1.85 18.90
N LEU A 255 -0.40 -2.78 18.00
CA LEU A 255 -1.38 -3.46 17.16
C LEU A 255 -1.57 -4.91 17.62
N TRP A 256 -2.70 -5.51 17.25
CA TRP A 256 -2.88 -6.96 17.37
C TRP A 256 -1.85 -7.70 16.52
N HIS A 257 -1.61 -7.16 15.33
CA HIS A 257 -0.61 -7.65 14.40
C HIS A 257 0.00 -6.48 13.62
N PHE A 258 1.27 -6.59 13.22
CA PHE A 258 2.05 -5.41 12.79
C PHE A 258 1.69 -4.87 11.42
N ALA A 259 1.18 -5.69 10.51
CA ALA A 259 0.73 -5.31 9.19
C ALA A 259 -0.46 -6.18 8.81
N TYR A 260 -1.53 -5.57 8.29
CA TYR A 260 -2.70 -6.30 7.81
C TYR A 260 -3.57 -5.41 6.93
N ALA A 261 -4.20 -6.04 5.94
CA ALA A 261 -5.20 -5.43 5.10
C ALA A 261 -6.55 -6.16 5.16
N SER A 262 -7.58 -5.38 4.89
CA SER A 262 -8.92 -5.86 4.59
C SER A 262 -8.95 -6.42 3.17
N LEU A 263 -9.33 -7.68 3.00
CA LEU A 263 -9.48 -8.28 1.68
C LEU A 263 -10.56 -7.51 0.89
N GLY A 264 -10.18 -6.88 -0.22
CA GLY A 264 -11.11 -6.05 -1.01
C GLY A 264 -11.33 -4.63 -0.47
N GLY A 265 -10.48 -4.17 0.44
CA GLY A 265 -10.60 -2.84 1.05
C GLY A 265 -11.58 -2.82 2.23
N PRO A 266 -11.74 -1.66 2.90
CA PRO A 266 -11.24 -0.35 2.51
C PRO A 266 -9.88 0.04 3.12
N ARG A 267 -9.26 -0.79 3.98
CA ARG A 267 -8.09 -0.36 4.76
C ARG A 267 -6.94 -1.36 4.90
N LEU A 268 -5.74 -0.80 4.90
CA LEU A 268 -4.47 -1.39 5.30
C LEU A 268 -4.00 -0.69 6.58
N VAL A 269 -3.48 -1.44 7.54
CA VAL A 269 -2.89 -0.90 8.77
C VAL A 269 -1.47 -1.44 8.92
N MET A 270 -0.52 -0.57 9.26
CA MET A 270 0.87 -0.93 9.54
C MET A 270 1.43 -0.23 10.78
N HIS A 271 2.19 -0.98 11.56
CA HIS A 271 3.06 -0.45 12.60
C HIS A 271 4.38 0.03 11.98
N PHE A 272 4.90 1.17 12.46
CA PHE A 272 6.13 1.76 11.94
C PHE A 272 7.35 0.84 12.03
N ASP A 273 7.52 0.16 13.18
CA ASP A 273 8.69 -0.69 13.42
C ASP A 273 8.71 -1.98 12.59
N ASN A 274 7.57 -2.36 11.99
CA ASN A 274 7.47 -3.49 11.07
C ASN A 274 7.96 -4.82 11.69
N ASP A 275 7.63 -5.09 12.96
CA ASP A 275 7.89 -6.32 13.73
C ASP A 275 9.24 -7.02 13.50
N GLY A 276 10.31 -6.23 13.59
CA GLY A 276 11.68 -6.75 13.44
C GLY A 276 12.18 -6.82 11.99
N TRP A 277 11.32 -6.67 10.99
CA TRP A 277 11.73 -6.39 9.60
C TRP A 277 12.35 -5.00 9.50
N GLY A 278 11.87 -4.07 10.33
CA GLY A 278 12.36 -2.70 10.42
C GLY A 278 11.67 -1.75 9.43
N PRO A 279 11.74 -0.44 9.70
CA PRO A 279 11.04 0.57 8.90
C PRO A 279 11.61 0.71 7.48
N GLU A 280 12.87 0.34 7.27
CA GLU A 280 13.52 0.24 5.97
C GLU A 280 13.11 -1.02 5.22
N GLN A 281 11.98 -1.66 5.53
CA GLN A 281 11.35 -2.77 4.80
C GLN A 281 9.83 -2.56 4.65
N ILE A 282 9.36 -1.35 4.96
CA ILE A 282 7.94 -1.00 4.84
C ILE A 282 7.48 -1.18 3.40
N ASP A 283 8.32 -0.88 2.41
CA ASP A 283 7.97 -0.93 1.00
C ASP A 283 7.46 -2.30 0.52
N ARG A 284 8.17 -3.39 0.81
CA ARG A 284 7.79 -4.75 0.40
C ARG A 284 6.57 -5.26 1.16
N VAL A 285 6.53 -5.03 2.48
CA VAL A 285 5.37 -5.37 3.31
C VAL A 285 4.14 -4.59 2.82
N PHE A 286 4.28 -3.29 2.56
CA PHE A 286 3.19 -2.47 2.05
C PHE A 286 2.71 -2.93 0.67
N ALA A 287 3.62 -3.34 -0.22
CA ALA A 287 3.25 -3.90 -1.53
C ALA A 287 2.48 -5.22 -1.38
N HIS A 288 2.92 -6.11 -0.48
CA HIS A 288 2.23 -7.34 -0.12
C HIS A 288 0.81 -7.08 0.39
N GLU A 289 0.67 -6.23 1.41
CA GLU A 289 -0.62 -5.89 2.00
C GLU A 289 -1.55 -5.15 1.02
N THR A 290 -0.99 -4.34 0.12
CA THR A 290 -1.75 -3.73 -0.98
C THR A 290 -2.29 -4.80 -1.93
N GLY A 291 -1.62 -5.94 -2.08
CA GLY A 291 -2.15 -7.09 -2.82
C GLY A 291 -3.47 -7.60 -2.26
N HIS A 292 -3.61 -7.72 -0.93
CA HIS A 292 -4.86 -8.11 -0.28
C HIS A 292 -5.99 -7.10 -0.48
N ILE A 293 -5.68 -5.80 -0.53
CA ILE A 293 -6.68 -4.77 -0.90
C ILE A 293 -7.34 -5.11 -2.25
N PHE A 294 -6.60 -5.73 -3.18
CA PHE A 294 -7.10 -6.19 -4.47
C PHE A 294 -7.37 -7.70 -4.53
N HIS A 295 -7.72 -8.30 -3.40
CA HIS A 295 -8.13 -9.69 -3.26
C HIS A 295 -7.07 -10.75 -3.61
N ALA A 296 -5.78 -10.40 -3.64
CA ALA A 296 -4.73 -11.42 -3.71
C ALA A 296 -4.64 -12.18 -2.38
N PRO A 297 -4.51 -13.51 -2.37
CA PRO A 297 -4.28 -14.29 -1.17
C PRO A 297 -2.79 -14.35 -0.83
N ASP A 298 -2.49 -14.77 0.39
CA ASP A 298 -1.15 -15.21 0.75
C ASP A 298 -0.75 -16.50 0.02
N GLU A 299 0.53 -16.61 -0.30
CA GLU A 299 1.10 -17.74 -1.01
C GLU A 299 2.15 -18.51 -0.19
N TYR A 300 2.51 -18.04 1.01
CA TYR A 300 3.48 -18.70 1.88
C TYR A 300 2.85 -19.77 2.78
N ALA A 301 3.61 -20.80 3.16
CA ALA A 301 3.04 -22.02 3.75
C ALA A 301 2.26 -21.80 5.05
N GLN A 302 2.81 -20.99 5.97
CA GLN A 302 2.23 -20.74 7.30
C GLN A 302 0.92 -19.93 7.27
N SER A 303 0.61 -19.22 6.18
CA SER A 303 -0.69 -18.57 6.03
C SER A 303 -1.84 -19.59 5.98
N GLY A 304 -1.52 -20.87 5.79
CA GLY A 304 -2.51 -21.91 5.53
C GLY A 304 -3.05 -21.83 4.11
N CYS A 305 -2.29 -21.24 3.17
CA CYS A 305 -2.70 -21.18 1.77
C CYS A 305 -3.08 -22.57 1.25
N ASP A 306 -4.02 -22.59 0.31
CA ASP A 306 -4.38 -23.76 -0.48
C ASP A 306 -4.36 -23.41 -1.98
N CYS A 307 -4.41 -24.42 -2.84
CA CYS A 307 -4.38 -24.24 -4.30
C CYS A 307 -5.78 -24.09 -4.91
N GLY A 308 -6.78 -23.88 -4.07
CA GLY A 308 -8.15 -23.64 -4.44
C GLY A 308 -8.54 -22.17 -4.25
N GLY A 309 -9.81 -21.97 -3.88
CA GLY A 309 -10.42 -20.66 -3.75
C GLY A 309 -10.70 -19.97 -5.08
N ALA A 310 -11.25 -18.77 -4.98
CA ALA A 310 -11.48 -17.86 -6.09
C ALA A 310 -11.03 -16.47 -5.65
N TRP A 311 -9.90 -16.02 -6.17
CA TRP A 311 -9.21 -14.82 -5.70
C TRP A 311 -9.08 -13.78 -6.79
N GLY A 312 -9.01 -12.51 -6.38
CA GLY A 312 -8.83 -11.42 -7.33
C GLY A 312 -10.01 -11.15 -8.25
N HIS A 313 -9.77 -10.26 -9.22
CA HIS A 313 -10.75 -9.87 -10.23
C HIS A 313 -11.25 -11.06 -11.09
N PHE A 314 -10.35 -11.98 -11.42
CA PHE A 314 -10.65 -13.12 -12.30
C PHE A 314 -11.16 -14.37 -11.56
N GLY A 315 -11.25 -14.34 -10.22
CA GLY A 315 -11.65 -15.50 -9.43
C GLY A 315 -10.70 -16.69 -9.59
N GLU A 316 -9.40 -16.42 -9.73
CA GLU A 316 -8.39 -17.45 -10.02
C GLU A 316 -7.98 -18.17 -8.74
N PRO A 317 -7.75 -19.49 -8.78
CA PRO A 317 -7.22 -20.22 -7.63
C PRO A 317 -5.80 -19.78 -7.30
N ASN A 318 -5.37 -20.02 -6.05
CA ASN A 318 -4.02 -19.68 -5.63
C ASN A 318 -2.99 -20.74 -6.08
N ARG A 319 -2.66 -20.72 -7.38
CA ARG A 319 -1.78 -21.71 -8.00
C ARG A 319 -0.31 -21.63 -7.57
N ASN A 320 0.08 -20.55 -6.87
CA ASN A 320 1.45 -20.38 -6.37
C ASN A 320 1.59 -20.69 -4.86
N CYS A 321 0.55 -21.22 -4.22
CA CYS A 321 0.59 -21.58 -2.81
C CYS A 321 1.72 -22.58 -2.49
N ALA A 322 2.58 -22.23 -1.53
CA ALA A 322 3.73 -23.04 -1.08
C ALA A 322 3.37 -24.41 -0.53
N ASN A 323 2.12 -24.63 -0.09
CA ASN A 323 1.68 -25.92 0.44
C ASN A 323 1.36 -26.97 -0.63
N CYS A 324 1.08 -26.57 -1.87
CA CYS A 324 0.49 -27.49 -2.86
C CYS A 324 0.78 -27.16 -4.33
N ALA A 325 1.44 -26.03 -4.63
CA ALA A 325 1.73 -25.63 -6.01
C ALA A 325 2.47 -26.75 -6.75
N PRO A 326 1.95 -27.24 -7.90
CA PRO A 326 2.62 -28.26 -8.68
C PRO A 326 4.01 -27.79 -9.13
N GLY A 327 5.06 -28.55 -8.79
CA GLY A 327 6.45 -28.16 -9.09
C GLY A 327 7.08 -27.19 -8.08
N GLY A 328 6.37 -26.85 -7.00
CA GLY A 328 6.80 -25.93 -5.96
C GLY A 328 6.35 -24.49 -6.21
N SER A 329 6.21 -23.71 -5.14
CA SER A 329 5.90 -22.28 -5.25
C SER A 329 7.09 -21.51 -5.83
N GLN A 330 6.77 -20.54 -6.69
CA GLN A 330 7.71 -19.55 -7.20
C GLN A 330 7.79 -18.35 -6.25
N LYS A 331 8.92 -17.63 -6.32
CA LYS A 331 9.07 -16.37 -5.59
C LYS A 331 8.04 -15.36 -6.08
N CYS A 332 7.37 -14.73 -5.12
CA CYS A 332 6.30 -13.78 -5.37
C CYS A 332 6.17 -12.84 -4.18
N ILE A 333 5.69 -11.62 -4.39
CA ILE A 333 5.48 -10.64 -3.32
C ILE A 333 4.43 -11.13 -2.30
N MET A 334 3.50 -12.00 -2.72
CA MET A 334 2.54 -12.65 -1.82
C MET A 334 3.12 -13.87 -1.07
N GLN A 335 4.37 -14.26 -1.36
CA GLN A 335 5.03 -15.46 -0.82
C GLN A 335 6.30 -15.13 -0.01
N SER A 336 7.03 -14.09 -0.39
CA SER A 336 8.34 -13.75 0.19
C SER A 336 8.65 -12.27 0.13
N ASN A 337 9.59 -11.85 0.97
CA ASN A 337 10.23 -10.55 1.01
C ASN A 337 11.17 -10.33 -0.18
N ASP A 338 10.63 -10.41 -1.39
CA ASP A 338 11.35 -10.33 -2.64
C ASP A 338 10.63 -9.40 -3.61
N TRP A 339 11.39 -8.70 -4.45
CA TRP A 339 10.85 -7.89 -5.55
C TRP A 339 10.52 -8.78 -6.75
N ALA A 340 9.68 -9.79 -6.50
CA ALA A 340 9.28 -10.78 -7.46
C ALA A 340 7.76 -10.79 -7.60
N MET A 341 7.27 -10.98 -8.81
CA MET A 341 5.85 -11.14 -9.09
C MET A 341 5.66 -12.38 -9.94
N CYS A 342 4.81 -13.27 -9.46
CA CYS A 342 4.42 -14.51 -10.09
C CYS A 342 3.12 -14.34 -10.88
N ASP A 343 2.86 -15.22 -11.84
CA ASP A 343 1.68 -15.11 -12.70
C ASP A 343 0.36 -15.29 -11.96
N ALA A 344 0.35 -16.07 -10.86
CA ALA A 344 -0.83 -16.22 -10.00
C ALA A 344 -1.23 -14.86 -9.41
N THR A 345 -0.32 -14.19 -8.71
CA THR A 345 -0.58 -12.86 -8.15
C THR A 345 -0.91 -11.83 -9.24
N ARG A 346 -0.25 -11.82 -10.41
CA ARG A 346 -0.64 -10.90 -11.52
C ARG A 346 -2.11 -11.05 -11.90
N ARG A 347 -2.61 -12.29 -11.95
CA ARG A 347 -4.02 -12.57 -12.21
C ARG A 347 -4.92 -12.15 -11.05
N HIS A 348 -4.50 -12.38 -9.81
CA HIS A 348 -5.28 -11.94 -8.64
C HIS A 348 -5.44 -10.42 -8.59
N LEU A 349 -4.35 -9.67 -8.81
CA LEU A 349 -4.39 -8.19 -8.93
C LEU A 349 -5.21 -7.72 -10.14
N GLY A 350 -5.52 -8.62 -11.07
CA GLY A 350 -6.35 -8.38 -12.23
C GLY A 350 -5.62 -7.62 -13.33
N TYR A 351 -4.30 -7.72 -13.44
CA TYR A 351 -3.57 -7.01 -14.49
C TYR A 351 -4.05 -7.41 -15.90
N SER A 352 -4.13 -6.41 -16.78
CA SER A 352 -4.50 -6.58 -18.19
C SER A 352 -3.28 -7.02 -19.02
N GLY A 353 -3.53 -7.61 -20.19
CA GLY A 353 -2.46 -7.97 -21.14
C GLY A 353 -1.58 -9.14 -20.73
N LEU A 354 -2.04 -9.98 -19.80
CA LEU A 354 -1.39 -11.26 -19.49
C LEU A 354 -1.63 -12.24 -20.64
N SER A 355 -0.61 -13.02 -21.00
CA SER A 355 -0.79 -14.13 -21.93
C SER A 355 -1.77 -15.16 -21.34
N GLU A 356 -2.63 -15.72 -22.18
CA GLU A 356 -3.36 -16.93 -21.81
C GLU A 356 -2.35 -18.06 -21.55
N ILE A 357 -2.54 -18.79 -20.44
CA ILE A 357 -1.67 -19.91 -20.03
C ILE A 357 -2.23 -21.19 -20.61
#